data_AF-A0A6J3MHR7-F1
#
_entry.id   AF-A0A6J3MHR7-F1
#
_cell.length_a   1.000
_cell.length_b   1.000
_cell.length_c   1.000
_cell.angle_alpha   90.00
_cell.angle_beta   90.00
_cell.angle_gamma   90.00
#
_symmetry.space_group_name_H-M   'P 1'
#
loop_
_entity.id
_entity.type
_entity.pdbx_description
1 polymer ?
#
loop_
_entity_poly.entity_id
_entity_poly.type
_entity_poly.pdbx_seq_one_letter_code
_entity_poly.pdbx_strand_id
1 'polypeptide(L)'
;LDRLLQVLHKKQKIVVVAGAGISVSAGIPDFRSSGGLFKSLKDDYKLKGSGRDLFDASVYKDDSSTSSFHDMVSSMSRLTKDAKPTAFHHMLATIAEEGRLLRLYTQNVDGIDTSLPPLATQIPLRKGANGKWPTTVQLHGGLDKMVCSKCHQLSPLDADLFAGPVPPICSHCEAFDNIRTQHEGKRSHGIGRLRPRMVLYSEHNPDDEAIGAVTKDDLRKRPDAVIVVGTTLKVPGVRRIVREMCGVVRDRRGGVTVWINNDPPPVSKDLQDCWDIVVKGKCDEVAKRAAMRKWND
;
A
#
# COMPACT_ATOMS: atom_id res chain seq x y z
N LEU A 1 19.39 18.04 -9.96
CA LEU A 1 19.68 17.11 -8.86
C LEU A 1 19.76 17.87 -7.53
N ASP A 2 20.58 18.91 -7.40
CA ASP A 2 20.76 19.65 -6.14
C ASP A 2 19.48 20.17 -5.51
N ARG A 3 18.55 20.70 -6.32
CA ARG A 3 17.23 21.15 -5.83
C ARG A 3 16.42 20.01 -5.18
N LEU A 4 16.51 18.80 -5.71
CA LEU A 4 15.89 17.60 -5.10
C LEU A 4 16.58 17.23 -3.79
N LEU A 5 17.91 17.26 -3.76
CA LEU A 5 18.67 16.96 -2.54
C LEU A 5 18.34 17.98 -1.44
N GLN A 6 18.21 19.27 -1.78
CA GLN A 6 17.74 20.29 -0.85
C GLN A 6 16.33 20.02 -0.32
N VAL A 7 15.42 19.49 -1.15
CA VAL A 7 14.09 19.06 -0.70
C VAL A 7 14.23 17.96 0.35
N LEU A 8 15.00 16.91 0.05
CA LEU A 8 15.19 15.75 0.92
C LEU A 8 15.88 16.11 2.25
N HIS A 9 16.82 17.06 2.24
CA HIS A 9 17.58 17.47 3.43
C HIS A 9 16.92 18.57 4.26
N LYS A 10 16.13 19.47 3.67
CA LYS A 10 15.67 20.69 4.38
C LYS A 10 14.17 20.73 4.68
N LYS A 11 13.33 20.01 3.93
CA LYS A 11 11.87 20.07 4.11
C LYS A 11 11.43 19.35 5.39
N GLN A 12 10.39 19.86 6.04
CA GLN A 12 10.00 19.50 7.40
C GLN A 12 8.61 18.83 7.47
N LYS A 13 7.78 18.98 6.44
CA LYS A 13 6.46 18.35 6.36
C LYS A 13 6.31 17.72 4.97
N ILE A 14 7.04 16.63 4.77
CA ILE A 14 7.10 15.90 3.52
C ILE A 14 5.96 14.88 3.48
N VAL A 15 5.17 14.89 2.41
CA VAL A 15 4.24 13.80 2.09
C VAL A 15 4.83 13.00 0.94
N VAL A 16 4.91 11.69 1.10
CA VAL A 16 5.33 10.77 0.04
C VAL A 16 4.15 9.92 -0.40
N VAL A 17 3.93 9.82 -1.71
CA VAL A 17 2.98 8.87 -2.32
C VAL A 17 3.78 7.85 -3.11
N ALA A 18 3.82 6.62 -2.63
CA ALA A 18 4.64 5.55 -3.16
C ALA A 18 3.80 4.48 -3.90
N GLY A 19 4.43 3.81 -4.85
CA GLY A 19 3.94 2.57 -5.45
C GLY A 19 5.07 1.57 -5.63
N ALA A 20 4.77 0.47 -6.33
CA ALA A 20 5.62 -0.73 -6.33
C ALA A 20 7.06 -0.49 -6.81
N GLY A 21 7.32 0.60 -7.54
CA GLY A 21 8.66 0.97 -7.99
C GLY A 21 9.68 1.15 -6.86
N ILE A 22 9.27 1.45 -5.63
CA ILE A 22 10.19 1.54 -4.48
C ILE A 22 10.64 0.18 -3.95
N SER A 23 9.92 -0.90 -4.27
CA SER A 23 10.17 -2.28 -3.83
C SER A 23 10.87 -3.14 -4.87
N VAL A 24 11.05 -2.65 -6.11
CA VAL A 24 11.61 -3.43 -7.22
C VAL A 24 13.01 -3.98 -6.93
N SER A 25 13.89 -3.19 -6.30
CA SER A 25 15.24 -3.66 -5.96
C SER A 25 15.29 -4.60 -4.76
N ALA A 26 14.19 -4.76 -4.02
CA ALA A 26 14.03 -5.79 -3.00
C ALA A 26 13.62 -7.15 -3.58
N GLY A 27 13.49 -7.27 -4.92
CA GLY A 27 13.05 -8.48 -5.60
C GLY A 27 11.53 -8.61 -5.71
N ILE A 28 10.76 -7.61 -5.28
CA ILE A 28 9.30 -7.60 -5.44
C ILE A 28 8.96 -6.95 -6.79
N PRO A 29 8.40 -7.71 -7.75
CA PRO A 29 8.08 -7.15 -9.07
C PRO A 29 7.01 -6.07 -8.95
N ASP A 30 7.11 -5.04 -9.78
CA ASP A 30 6.01 -4.10 -9.93
C ASP A 30 4.83 -4.77 -10.65
N PHE A 31 3.64 -4.18 -10.59
CA PHE A 31 2.47 -4.81 -11.20
C PHE A 31 2.45 -4.72 -12.73
N ARG A 32 2.98 -3.63 -13.31
CA ARG A 32 2.56 -3.16 -14.64
C ARG A 32 3.67 -3.13 -15.70
N SER A 33 4.94 -3.22 -15.32
CA SER A 33 6.03 -3.20 -16.30
C SER A 33 6.03 -4.43 -17.21
N SER A 34 6.88 -4.42 -18.24
CA SER A 34 7.05 -5.52 -19.20
C SER A 34 7.53 -6.84 -18.57
N GLY A 35 8.05 -6.80 -17.34
CA GLY A 35 8.39 -7.97 -16.51
C GLY A 35 7.62 -7.98 -15.19
N GLY A 36 6.55 -7.21 -15.08
CA GLY A 36 5.76 -7.04 -13.86
C GLY A 36 4.78 -8.20 -13.62
N LEU A 37 4.25 -8.23 -12.40
CA LEU A 37 3.42 -9.30 -11.86
C LEU A 37 2.23 -9.65 -12.77
N PHE A 38 1.55 -8.67 -13.39
CA PHE A 38 0.39 -8.97 -14.25
C PHE A 38 0.74 -9.79 -15.50
N LYS A 39 1.96 -9.68 -16.00
CA LYS A 39 2.41 -10.47 -17.15
C LYS A 39 2.77 -11.87 -16.70
N SER A 40 3.61 -12.00 -15.68
CA SER A 40 4.02 -13.30 -15.13
C SER A 40 2.80 -14.13 -14.72
N LEU A 41 1.86 -13.53 -13.98
CA LEU A 41 0.64 -14.24 -13.57
C LEU A 41 -0.23 -14.70 -14.74
N LYS A 42 -0.28 -13.94 -15.84
CA LYS A 42 -1.01 -14.36 -17.03
C LYS A 42 -0.41 -15.64 -17.61
N ASP A 43 0.91 -15.69 -17.69
CA ASP A 43 1.66 -16.82 -18.25
C ASP A 43 1.61 -18.04 -17.29
N ASP A 44 1.82 -17.80 -15.99
CA ASP A 44 1.86 -18.83 -14.94
C ASP A 44 0.49 -19.52 -14.74
N TYR A 45 -0.60 -18.74 -14.72
CA TYR A 45 -1.95 -19.24 -14.48
C TYR A 45 -2.81 -19.39 -15.75
N LYS A 46 -2.20 -19.19 -16.94
CA LYS A 46 -2.87 -19.29 -18.26
C LYS A 46 -4.19 -18.50 -18.32
N LEU A 47 -4.19 -17.29 -17.76
CA LEU A 47 -5.39 -16.47 -17.66
C LEU A 47 -5.87 -16.03 -19.04
N LYS A 48 -7.18 -16.14 -19.29
CA LYS A 48 -7.80 -15.66 -20.54
C LYS A 48 -7.73 -14.13 -20.70
N GLY A 49 -7.76 -13.41 -19.57
CA GLY A 49 -7.72 -11.96 -19.52
C GLY A 49 -6.35 -11.40 -19.14
N SER A 50 -6.33 -10.47 -18.19
CA SER A 50 -5.10 -9.83 -17.72
C SER A 50 -4.77 -10.27 -16.30
N GLY A 51 -3.49 -10.24 -15.90
CA GLY A 51 -3.14 -10.51 -14.50
C GLY A 51 -3.75 -9.52 -13.50
N ARG A 52 -4.34 -8.41 -13.96
CA ARG A 52 -5.18 -7.51 -13.14
C ARG A 52 -6.44 -8.20 -12.64
N ASP A 53 -6.95 -9.20 -13.36
CA ASP A 53 -8.20 -9.88 -13.03
C ASP A 53 -8.06 -10.64 -11.71
N LEU A 54 -6.84 -11.10 -11.38
CA LEU A 54 -6.49 -11.67 -10.06
C LEU A 54 -6.51 -10.64 -8.92
N PHE A 55 -6.66 -9.36 -9.22
CA PHE A 55 -6.77 -8.30 -8.22
C PHE A 55 -8.15 -7.66 -8.20
N ASP A 56 -9.16 -8.26 -8.87
CA ASP A 56 -10.55 -7.80 -8.85
C ASP A 56 -11.41 -8.69 -7.95
N ALA A 57 -12.44 -8.13 -7.32
CA ALA A 57 -13.34 -8.88 -6.44
C ALA A 57 -14.01 -10.09 -7.13
N SER A 58 -14.06 -10.10 -8.46
CA SER A 58 -14.53 -11.24 -9.24
C SER A 58 -13.69 -12.51 -9.09
N VAL A 59 -12.49 -12.47 -8.51
CA VAL A 59 -11.69 -13.69 -8.24
C VAL A 59 -12.43 -14.73 -7.41
N TYR A 60 -13.36 -14.31 -6.54
CA TYR A 60 -14.13 -15.20 -5.69
C TYR A 60 -15.40 -15.77 -6.36
N LYS A 61 -15.61 -15.55 -7.66
CA LYS A 61 -16.81 -16.01 -8.37
C LYS A 61 -16.72 -17.46 -8.85
N ASP A 62 -15.50 -17.98 -9.05
CA ASP A 62 -15.27 -19.34 -9.51
C ASP A 62 -14.01 -19.93 -8.87
N ASP A 63 -13.98 -21.27 -8.81
CA ASP A 63 -12.94 -22.02 -8.13
C ASP A 63 -11.56 -21.81 -8.77
N SER A 64 -11.49 -21.73 -10.10
CA SER A 64 -10.21 -21.58 -10.81
C SER A 64 -9.56 -20.22 -10.50
N SER A 65 -10.36 -19.15 -10.54
CA SER A 65 -9.91 -17.80 -10.20
C SER A 65 -9.52 -17.68 -8.73
N THR A 66 -10.31 -18.30 -7.84
CA THR A 66 -10.05 -18.27 -6.40
C THR A 66 -8.75 -18.99 -6.06
N SER A 67 -8.51 -20.17 -6.65
CA SER A 67 -7.28 -20.93 -6.46
C SER A 67 -6.06 -20.14 -6.94
N SER A 68 -6.13 -19.55 -8.14
CA SER A 68 -5.05 -18.75 -8.70
C SER A 68 -4.74 -17.51 -7.84
N PHE A 69 -5.78 -16.89 -7.28
CA PHE A 69 -5.64 -15.76 -6.36
C PHE A 69 -4.96 -16.19 -5.05
N HIS A 70 -5.38 -17.31 -4.45
CA HIS A 70 -4.76 -17.85 -3.25
C HIS A 70 -3.28 -18.22 -3.47
N ASP A 71 -2.96 -18.88 -4.58
CA ASP A 71 -1.58 -19.24 -4.93
C ASP A 71 -0.71 -17.98 -5.13
N MET A 72 -1.26 -16.93 -5.76
CA MET A 72 -0.60 -15.64 -5.92
C MET A 72 -0.32 -14.98 -4.57
N VAL A 73 -1.31 -14.91 -3.67
CA VAL A 73 -1.16 -14.34 -2.32
C VAL A 73 -0.10 -15.09 -1.52
N SER A 74 -0.15 -16.42 -1.56
CA SER A 74 0.81 -17.28 -0.88
C SER A 74 2.23 -17.09 -1.41
N SER A 75 2.38 -16.98 -2.73
CA SER A 75 3.67 -16.70 -3.37
C SER A 75 4.20 -15.31 -3.00
N MET A 76 3.34 -14.28 -3.05
CA MET A 76 3.72 -12.92 -2.64
C MET A 76 4.12 -12.87 -1.17
N SER A 77 3.37 -13.52 -0.28
CA SER A 77 3.69 -13.56 1.16
C SER A 77 5.04 -14.21 1.44
N ARG A 78 5.41 -15.27 0.70
CA ARG A 78 6.75 -15.89 0.82
C ARG A 78 7.84 -14.94 0.31
N LEU A 79 7.64 -14.33 -0.86
CA LEU A 79 8.60 -13.39 -1.44
C LEU A 79 8.86 -12.18 -0.53
N THR A 80 7.82 -11.65 0.13
CA THR A 80 7.97 -10.45 0.97
C THR A 80 8.59 -10.74 2.33
N LYS A 81 8.44 -11.96 2.88
CA LYS A 81 9.10 -12.37 4.13
C LYS A 81 10.62 -12.36 4.03
N ASP A 82 11.17 -12.70 2.86
CA ASP A 82 12.62 -12.74 2.64
C ASP A 82 13.19 -11.43 2.10
N ALA A 83 12.32 -10.51 1.66
CA ALA A 83 12.71 -9.24 1.07
C ALA A 83 13.27 -8.27 2.12
N LYS A 84 14.33 -7.54 1.75
CA LYS A 84 14.92 -6.49 2.59
C LYS A 84 14.49 -5.10 2.11
N PRO A 85 14.26 -4.14 3.03
CA PRO A 85 13.98 -2.76 2.65
C PRO A 85 15.06 -2.18 1.73
N THR A 86 14.62 -1.49 0.68
CA THR A 86 15.50 -0.87 -0.32
C THR A 86 16.19 0.38 0.23
N ALA A 87 17.15 0.92 -0.53
CA ALA A 87 17.79 2.20 -0.18
C ALA A 87 16.77 3.33 -0.04
N PHE A 88 15.72 3.33 -0.89
CA PHE A 88 14.65 4.31 -0.78
C PHE A 88 13.81 4.15 0.50
N HIS A 89 13.47 2.93 0.90
CA HIS A 89 12.77 2.68 2.18
C HIS A 89 13.58 3.20 3.36
N HIS A 90 14.89 2.92 3.38
CA HIS A 90 15.77 3.42 4.44
C HIS A 90 15.85 4.95 4.46
N MET A 91 15.91 5.62 3.30
CA MET A 91 15.86 7.08 3.23
C MET A 91 14.54 7.63 3.80
N LEU A 92 13.39 7.02 3.47
CA LEU A 92 12.10 7.41 4.04
C LEU A 92 12.07 7.23 5.56
N ALA A 93 12.59 6.12 6.06
CA ALA A 93 12.67 5.86 7.50
C ALA A 93 13.57 6.87 8.22
N THR A 94 14.68 7.30 7.62
CA THR A 94 15.50 8.40 8.17
C THR A 94 14.72 9.71 8.23
N ILE A 95 14.02 10.08 7.15
CA ILE A 95 13.20 11.31 7.13
C ILE A 95 12.08 11.25 8.18
N ALA A 96 11.52 10.05 8.42
CA ALA A 96 10.51 9.83 9.45
C ALA A 96 11.08 9.93 10.87
N GLU A 97 12.23 9.32 11.12
CA GLU A 97 12.93 9.35 12.40
C GLU A 97 13.34 10.79 12.78
N GLU A 98 13.75 11.59 11.79
CA GLU A 98 14.03 13.02 11.98
C GLU A 98 12.76 13.88 12.19
N GLY A 99 11.57 13.27 12.18
CA GLY A 99 10.29 13.97 12.38
C GLY A 99 9.82 14.81 11.19
N ARG A 100 10.43 14.62 10.01
CA ARG A 100 10.16 15.44 8.80
C ARG A 100 9.17 14.81 7.83
N LEU A 101 8.95 13.50 7.94
CA LEU A 101 7.93 12.79 7.17
C LEU A 101 6.57 13.01 7.80
N LEU A 102 5.73 13.82 7.15
CA LEU A 102 4.35 14.02 7.59
C LEU A 102 3.51 12.75 7.35
N ARG A 103 3.67 12.14 6.16
CA ARG A 103 2.95 10.93 5.79
C ARG A 103 3.64 10.17 4.67
N LEU A 104 3.58 8.85 4.75
CA LEU A 104 3.76 7.93 3.62
C LEU A 104 2.40 7.35 3.23
N TYR A 105 1.90 7.69 2.05
CA TYR A 105 0.77 7.02 1.41
C TYR A 105 1.31 5.95 0.47
N THR A 106 1.25 4.69 0.88
CA THR A 106 1.75 3.58 0.06
C THR A 106 0.58 2.89 -0.65
N GLN A 107 0.77 2.61 -1.94
CA GLN A 107 -0.11 1.71 -2.70
C GLN A 107 0.31 0.25 -2.59
N ASN A 108 1.46 -0.01 -1.97
CA ASN A 108 2.04 -1.33 -1.87
C ASN A 108 1.30 -2.17 -0.82
N VAL A 109 1.18 -3.45 -1.11
CA VAL A 109 0.61 -4.46 -0.18
C VAL A 109 1.69 -5.37 0.39
N ASP A 110 2.95 -5.17 -0.03
CA ASP A 110 4.08 -6.05 0.28
C ASP A 110 4.53 -6.02 1.75
N GLY A 111 4.24 -4.93 2.47
CA GLY A 111 4.59 -4.75 3.88
C GLY A 111 6.05 -4.33 4.13
N ILE A 112 6.87 -4.12 3.08
CA ILE A 112 8.28 -3.76 3.22
C ILE A 112 8.42 -2.39 3.88
N ASP A 113 7.60 -1.42 3.45
CA ASP A 113 7.53 -0.08 4.05
C ASP A 113 7.33 -0.16 5.58
N THR A 114 6.29 -0.87 5.99
CA THR A 114 5.81 -0.92 7.37
C THR A 114 6.64 -1.83 8.28
N SER A 115 7.56 -2.62 7.71
CA SER A 115 8.54 -3.41 8.46
C SER A 115 9.57 -2.53 9.18
N LEU A 116 9.78 -1.29 8.72
CA LEU A 116 10.66 -0.32 9.36
C LEU A 116 9.90 0.45 10.46
N PRO A 117 10.35 0.41 11.74
CA PRO A 117 9.66 1.06 12.85
C PRO A 117 9.30 2.54 12.64
N PRO A 118 10.15 3.40 12.04
CA PRO A 118 9.77 4.80 11.77
C PRO A 118 8.60 4.95 10.78
N LEU A 119 8.36 3.93 9.95
CA LEU A 119 7.33 3.86 8.93
C LEU A 119 6.17 2.94 9.34
N ALA A 120 6.06 2.57 10.62
CA ALA A 120 5.01 1.67 11.08
C ALA A 120 3.59 2.18 10.75
N THR A 121 2.70 1.24 10.49
CA THR A 121 1.26 1.47 10.29
C THR A 121 0.47 0.97 11.51
N GLN A 122 -0.84 1.25 11.52
CA GLN A 122 -1.80 0.63 12.43
C GLN A 122 -2.96 0.04 11.63
N ILE A 123 -3.36 -1.18 11.96
CA ILE A 123 -4.48 -1.89 11.32
C ILE A 123 -5.48 -2.34 12.40
N PRO A 124 -6.77 -1.95 12.32
CA PRO A 124 -7.37 -1.02 11.37
C PRO A 124 -6.78 0.38 11.44
N LEU A 125 -6.90 1.17 10.37
CA LEU A 125 -6.34 2.52 10.33
C LEU A 125 -7.07 3.42 11.31
N ARG A 126 -6.35 3.90 12.34
CA ARG A 126 -6.88 4.81 13.36
C ARG A 126 -5.79 5.65 13.96
N LYS A 127 -6.17 6.68 14.73
CA LYS A 127 -5.23 7.42 15.57
C LYS A 127 -4.75 6.54 16.73
N GLY A 128 -3.47 6.63 17.04
CA GLY A 128 -2.90 6.01 18.24
C GLY A 128 -3.34 6.72 19.52
N ALA A 129 -2.93 6.20 20.67
CA ALA A 129 -3.24 6.77 21.99
C ALA A 129 -2.74 8.22 22.15
N ASN A 130 -1.72 8.61 21.39
CA ASN A 130 -1.18 9.98 21.34
C ASN A 130 -2.00 10.94 20.45
N GLY A 131 -3.15 10.50 19.91
CA GLY A 131 -4.00 11.29 19.02
C GLY A 131 -3.43 11.50 17.60
N LYS A 132 -2.31 10.86 17.26
CA LYS A 132 -1.67 10.96 15.93
C LYS A 132 -2.04 9.77 15.05
N TRP A 133 -2.20 10.04 13.76
CA TRP A 133 -2.30 9.02 12.72
C TRP A 133 -0.93 8.34 12.48
N PRO A 134 -0.88 7.04 12.14
CA PRO A 134 0.37 6.32 11.89
C PRO A 134 1.12 6.86 10.67
N THR A 135 2.45 6.84 10.69
CA THR A 135 3.29 7.43 9.63
C THR A 135 2.93 6.92 8.24
N THR A 136 2.64 5.62 8.12
CA THR A 136 2.26 4.99 6.86
C THR A 136 0.76 4.74 6.79
N VAL A 137 0.16 5.09 5.67
CA VAL A 137 -1.23 4.79 5.30
C VAL A 137 -1.19 3.87 4.08
N GLN A 138 -1.64 2.63 4.28
CA GLN A 138 -1.77 1.62 3.23
C GLN A 138 -3.08 1.84 2.45
N LEU A 139 -2.98 2.43 1.25
CA LEU A 139 -4.14 2.80 0.44
C LEU A 139 -4.90 1.60 -0.13
N HIS A 140 -4.26 0.44 -0.23
CA HIS A 140 -4.84 -0.80 -0.77
C HIS A 140 -4.80 -1.96 0.23
N GLY A 141 -4.74 -1.66 1.53
CA GLY A 141 -4.53 -2.68 2.56
C GLY A 141 -3.12 -3.29 2.49
N GLY A 142 -2.97 -4.52 2.99
CA GLY A 142 -1.66 -5.18 3.05
C GLY A 142 -1.76 -6.68 3.30
N LEU A 143 -0.65 -7.37 3.10
CA LEU A 143 -0.53 -8.82 3.28
C LEU A 143 -0.19 -9.25 4.72
N ASP A 144 -0.14 -8.32 5.69
CA ASP A 144 0.19 -8.68 7.08
C ASP A 144 -0.97 -9.33 7.83
N LYS A 145 -2.20 -9.15 7.34
CA LYS A 145 -3.44 -9.57 8.01
C LYS A 145 -4.36 -10.32 7.06
N MET A 146 -5.19 -11.18 7.65
CA MET A 146 -6.41 -11.69 7.04
C MET A 146 -7.62 -11.21 7.84
N VAL A 147 -8.78 -11.17 7.19
CA VAL A 147 -10.03 -10.65 7.74
C VAL A 147 -11.20 -11.58 7.42
N CYS A 148 -12.10 -11.77 8.37
CA CYS A 148 -13.36 -12.48 8.12
C CYS A 148 -14.34 -11.60 7.34
N SER A 149 -14.85 -12.08 6.21
CA SER A 149 -15.85 -11.36 5.39
C SER A 149 -17.21 -11.21 6.10
N LYS A 150 -17.45 -11.97 7.17
CA LYS A 150 -18.71 -11.94 7.94
C LYS A 150 -18.62 -11.14 9.23
N CYS A 151 -17.69 -11.48 10.12
CA CYS A 151 -17.59 -10.84 11.44
C CYS A 151 -16.49 -9.77 11.53
N HIS A 152 -15.72 -9.57 10.46
CA HIS A 152 -14.61 -8.61 10.39
C HIS A 152 -13.48 -8.82 11.40
N GLN A 153 -13.43 -9.99 12.05
CA GLN A 153 -12.32 -10.37 12.91
C GLN A 153 -11.02 -10.38 12.10
N LEU A 154 -9.99 -9.74 12.66
CA LEU A 154 -8.64 -9.70 12.11
C LEU A 154 -7.74 -10.74 12.77
N SER A 155 -6.83 -11.30 11.97
CA SER A 155 -5.74 -12.15 12.41
C SER A 155 -4.49 -11.92 11.54
N PRO A 156 -3.29 -12.29 12.00
CA PRO A 156 -2.11 -12.34 11.12
C PRO A 156 -2.40 -13.16 9.85
N LEU A 157 -1.84 -12.76 8.71
CA LEU A 157 -1.94 -13.58 7.50
C LEU A 157 -1.21 -14.90 7.74
N ASP A 158 -1.96 -15.99 7.62
CA ASP A 158 -1.40 -17.33 7.47
C ASP A 158 -1.63 -17.79 6.03
N ALA A 159 -0.59 -17.65 5.22
CA ALA A 159 -0.64 -17.96 3.79
C ALA A 159 -0.92 -19.44 3.52
N ASP A 160 -0.49 -20.35 4.41
CA ASP A 160 -0.63 -21.79 4.19
C ASP A 160 -2.11 -22.25 4.31
N LEU A 161 -2.99 -21.43 4.89
CA LEU A 161 -4.43 -21.67 4.92
C LEU A 161 -5.13 -21.37 3.58
N PHE A 162 -4.48 -20.64 2.68
CA PHE A 162 -5.01 -20.27 1.38
C PHE A 162 -4.49 -21.23 0.32
N ALA A 163 -5.03 -22.45 0.33
CA ALA A 163 -4.73 -23.50 -0.64
C ALA A 163 -6.00 -23.92 -1.39
N GLY A 164 -5.92 -23.96 -2.73
CA GLY A 164 -7.05 -24.33 -3.57
C GLY A 164 -8.18 -23.29 -3.58
N PRO A 165 -9.39 -23.66 -4.01
CA PRO A 165 -10.48 -22.71 -4.29
C PRO A 165 -11.30 -22.31 -3.07
N VAL A 166 -11.14 -22.97 -1.92
CA VAL A 166 -12.02 -22.77 -0.76
C VAL A 166 -11.33 -21.86 0.26
N PRO A 167 -11.86 -20.66 0.53
CA PRO A 167 -11.29 -19.81 1.57
C PRO A 167 -11.41 -20.45 2.97
N PRO A 168 -10.44 -20.23 3.87
CA PRO A 168 -10.45 -20.83 5.20
C PRO A 168 -11.64 -20.35 6.03
N ILE A 169 -12.14 -21.20 6.93
CA ILE A 169 -13.21 -20.84 7.85
C ILE A 169 -12.70 -19.89 8.95
N CYS A 170 -13.57 -19.01 9.42
CA CYS A 170 -13.28 -18.15 10.55
C CYS A 170 -13.55 -18.88 11.87
N SER A 171 -12.49 -19.21 12.61
CA SER A 171 -12.58 -19.86 13.93
C SER A 171 -13.43 -19.09 14.95
N HIS A 172 -13.41 -17.76 14.88
CA HIS A 172 -14.30 -16.91 15.70
C HIS A 172 -15.77 -17.14 15.32
N CYS A 173 -16.12 -17.13 14.03
CA CYS A 173 -17.50 -17.43 13.63
C CYS A 173 -17.92 -18.85 14.02
N GLU A 174 -17.03 -19.82 13.87
CA GLU A 174 -17.28 -21.22 14.23
C GLU A 174 -17.56 -21.36 15.74
N ALA A 175 -16.74 -20.75 16.60
CA ALA A 175 -16.94 -20.79 18.05
C ALA A 175 -18.29 -20.19 18.47
N PHE A 176 -18.66 -19.03 17.92
CA PHE A 176 -19.95 -18.39 18.20
C PHE A 176 -21.14 -19.19 17.66
N ASP A 177 -21.02 -19.78 16.47
CA ASP A 177 -22.06 -20.62 15.89
C ASP A 177 -22.25 -21.93 16.66
N ASN A 178 -21.16 -22.52 17.16
CA ASN A 178 -21.19 -23.71 18.00
C ASN A 178 -21.92 -23.44 19.33
N ILE A 179 -21.59 -22.34 20.03
CA ILE A 179 -22.30 -21.96 21.27
C ILE A 179 -23.80 -21.79 21.01
N ARG A 180 -24.14 -21.08 19.93
CA ARG A 180 -25.52 -20.81 19.56
C ARG A 180 -26.32 -22.09 19.24
N THR A 181 -25.71 -23.02 18.53
CA THR A 181 -26.39 -24.23 18.05
C THR A 181 -26.43 -25.33 19.10
N GLN A 182 -25.30 -25.62 19.74
CA GLN A 182 -25.17 -26.74 20.69
C GLN A 182 -25.57 -26.38 22.12
N HIS A 183 -25.40 -25.13 22.55
CA HIS A 183 -25.69 -24.73 23.94
C HIS A 183 -26.98 -23.91 24.07
N GLU A 184 -27.32 -23.05 23.10
CA GLU A 184 -28.54 -22.23 23.17
C GLU A 184 -29.73 -22.84 22.43
N GLY A 185 -29.55 -23.95 21.69
CA GLY A 185 -30.61 -24.58 20.90
C GLY A 185 -31.17 -23.71 19.77
N LYS A 186 -30.42 -22.68 19.34
CA LYS A 186 -30.83 -21.74 18.30
C LYS A 186 -30.27 -22.15 16.95
N ARG A 187 -30.94 -21.75 15.86
CA ARG A 187 -30.45 -22.01 14.50
C ARG A 187 -29.09 -21.34 14.24
N SER A 188 -28.26 -22.02 13.43
CA SER A 188 -26.99 -21.50 12.93
C SER A 188 -27.19 -20.16 12.21
N HIS A 189 -26.25 -19.25 12.40
CA HIS A 189 -26.13 -18.03 11.61
C HIS A 189 -25.10 -18.18 10.50
N GLY A 190 -24.45 -19.34 10.38
CA GLY A 190 -23.42 -19.66 9.41
C GLY A 190 -22.01 -19.25 9.84
N ILE A 191 -21.01 -19.87 9.23
CA ILE A 191 -19.59 -19.63 9.54
C ILE A 191 -19.00 -18.74 8.44
N GLY A 192 -18.37 -17.63 8.86
CA GLY A 192 -17.70 -16.72 7.94
C GLY A 192 -16.43 -17.31 7.33
N ARG A 193 -15.98 -16.72 6.23
CA ARG A 193 -14.75 -17.09 5.54
C ARG A 193 -13.69 -16.00 5.70
N LEU A 194 -12.44 -16.41 5.83
CA LEU A 194 -11.29 -15.54 5.92
C LEU A 194 -10.78 -15.21 4.51
N ARG A 195 -10.29 -13.99 4.34
CA ARG A 195 -9.61 -13.51 3.13
C ARG A 195 -8.40 -12.65 3.49
N PRO A 196 -7.38 -12.53 2.63
CA PRO A 196 -6.28 -11.60 2.83
C PRO A 196 -6.81 -10.16 2.93
N ARG A 197 -6.23 -9.33 3.81
CA ARG A 197 -6.70 -7.95 4.05
C ARG A 197 -6.08 -6.95 3.05
N MET A 198 -6.10 -7.33 1.79
CA MET A 198 -5.80 -6.44 0.66
C MET A 198 -7.10 -5.98 0.01
N VAL A 199 -7.08 -4.79 -0.59
CA VAL A 199 -8.23 -4.22 -1.30
C VAL A 199 -8.15 -4.62 -2.76
N LEU A 200 -9.19 -5.31 -3.24
CA LEU A 200 -9.32 -5.66 -4.66
C LEU A 200 -9.99 -4.52 -5.44
N TYR A 201 -9.82 -4.51 -6.76
CA TYR A 201 -10.67 -3.73 -7.65
C TYR A 201 -12.13 -4.15 -7.47
N SER A 202 -13.03 -3.19 -7.64
CA SER A 202 -14.48 -3.41 -7.48
C SER A 202 -14.89 -3.81 -6.05
N GLU A 203 -14.03 -3.58 -5.07
CA GLU A 203 -14.28 -3.81 -3.64
C GLU A 203 -14.25 -2.49 -2.85
N HIS A 204 -15.02 -2.44 -1.76
CA HIS A 204 -14.94 -1.35 -0.78
C HIS A 204 -13.71 -1.53 0.13
N ASN A 205 -12.94 -0.45 0.32
CA ASN A 205 -11.83 -0.48 1.26
C ASN A 205 -12.35 -0.23 2.69
N PRO A 206 -12.13 -1.15 3.64
CA PRO A 206 -12.61 -1.01 5.01
C PRO A 206 -12.01 0.20 5.76
N ASP A 207 -10.90 0.76 5.26
CA ASP A 207 -10.26 1.95 5.83
C ASP A 207 -10.62 3.24 5.08
N ASP A 208 -11.56 3.24 4.11
CA ASP A 208 -11.87 4.41 3.26
C ASP A 208 -12.20 5.68 4.06
N GLU A 209 -13.02 5.57 5.10
CA GLU A 209 -13.38 6.71 5.95
C GLU A 209 -12.15 7.25 6.71
N ALA A 210 -11.34 6.34 7.27
CA ALA A 210 -10.11 6.70 7.98
C ALA A 210 -9.07 7.32 7.04
N ILE A 211 -8.93 6.80 5.81
CA ILE A 211 -8.08 7.35 4.75
C ILE A 211 -8.54 8.76 4.38
N GLY A 212 -9.85 8.98 4.25
CA GLY A 212 -10.42 10.32 4.02
C GLY A 212 -10.10 11.28 5.17
N ALA A 213 -10.27 10.82 6.41
CA ALA A 213 -10.02 11.62 7.61
C ALA A 213 -8.54 12.02 7.77
N VAL A 214 -7.60 11.09 7.57
CA VAL A 214 -6.16 11.38 7.63
C VAL A 214 -5.71 12.27 6.47
N THR A 215 -6.23 12.05 5.26
CA THR A 215 -5.95 12.92 4.10
C THR A 215 -6.39 14.35 4.36
N LYS A 216 -7.60 14.54 4.90
CA LYS A 216 -8.11 15.87 5.27
C LYS A 216 -7.27 16.52 6.37
N ASP A 217 -6.83 15.75 7.36
CA ASP A 217 -5.93 16.22 8.43
C ASP A 217 -4.58 16.70 7.86
N ASP A 218 -3.99 15.93 6.95
CA ASP A 218 -2.68 16.25 6.37
C ASP A 218 -2.74 17.43 5.39
N LEU A 219 -3.82 17.57 4.60
CA LEU A 219 -4.06 18.76 3.78
C LEU A 219 -4.11 20.03 4.64
N ARG A 220 -4.78 20.00 5.80
CA ARG A 220 -4.86 21.15 6.73
C ARG A 220 -3.51 21.51 7.34
N LYS A 221 -2.62 20.55 7.53
CA LYS A 221 -1.25 20.80 8.03
C LYS A 221 -0.37 21.50 7.01
N ARG A 222 -0.82 21.67 5.76
CA ARG A 222 -0.13 22.37 4.67
C ARG A 222 1.33 21.89 4.52
N PRO A 223 1.56 20.68 3.98
CA PRO A 223 2.92 20.17 3.73
C PRO A 223 3.77 21.16 2.91
N ASP A 224 5.09 21.08 3.05
CA ASP A 224 6.04 21.90 2.24
C ASP A 224 6.70 21.11 1.11
N ALA A 225 6.47 19.79 1.05
CA ALA A 225 6.81 19.01 -0.11
C ALA A 225 5.85 17.84 -0.33
N VAL A 226 5.61 17.53 -1.60
CA VAL A 226 5.04 16.24 -1.99
C VAL A 226 6.03 15.52 -2.89
N ILE A 227 6.25 14.23 -2.65
CA ILE A 227 7.10 13.37 -3.48
C ILE A 227 6.26 12.21 -3.95
N VAL A 228 6.05 12.10 -5.25
CA VAL A 228 5.37 10.96 -5.87
C VAL A 228 6.41 10.08 -6.54
N VAL A 229 6.46 8.81 -6.14
CA VAL A 229 7.57 7.94 -6.47
C VAL A 229 7.14 6.51 -6.82
N GLY A 230 7.77 5.93 -7.85
CA GLY A 230 7.63 4.51 -8.16
C GLY A 230 6.20 4.08 -8.50
N THR A 231 5.39 4.96 -9.07
CA THR A 231 3.97 4.72 -9.35
C THR A 231 3.58 5.23 -10.72
N THR A 232 2.57 4.59 -11.33
CA THR A 232 1.95 5.05 -12.58
C THR A 232 0.71 5.93 -12.36
N LEU A 233 0.28 6.13 -11.09
CA LEU A 233 -0.92 6.87 -10.69
C LEU A 233 -2.19 6.51 -11.50
N LYS A 234 -2.36 5.22 -11.81
CA LYS A 234 -3.54 4.72 -12.54
C LYS A 234 -4.77 4.51 -11.64
N VAL A 235 -4.61 4.55 -10.31
CA VAL A 235 -5.72 4.40 -9.35
C VAL A 235 -6.39 5.75 -9.10
N PRO A 236 -7.69 5.92 -9.40
CA PRO A 236 -8.36 7.23 -9.28
C PRO A 236 -8.30 7.86 -7.89
N GLY A 237 -8.47 7.07 -6.82
CA GLY A 237 -8.41 7.56 -5.44
C GLY A 237 -7.04 8.15 -5.09
N VAL A 238 -5.96 7.43 -5.44
CA VAL A 238 -4.57 7.88 -5.24
C VAL A 238 -4.29 9.16 -6.02
N ARG A 239 -4.74 9.20 -7.28
CA ARG A 239 -4.57 10.36 -8.17
C ARG A 239 -5.25 11.61 -7.63
N ARG A 240 -6.44 11.45 -7.04
CA ARG A 240 -7.15 12.53 -6.35
C ARG A 240 -6.32 13.08 -5.18
N ILE A 241 -5.80 12.20 -4.31
CA ILE A 241 -4.96 12.60 -3.16
C ILE A 241 -3.74 13.39 -3.65
N VAL A 242 -3.05 12.89 -4.67
CA VAL A 242 -1.87 13.55 -5.26
C VAL A 242 -2.21 14.95 -5.76
N ARG A 243 -3.29 15.09 -6.56
CA ARG A 243 -3.70 16.39 -7.11
C ARG A 243 -4.00 17.40 -6.00
N GLU A 244 -4.76 17.00 -4.98
CA GLU A 244 -5.12 17.87 -3.85
C GLU A 244 -3.89 18.28 -3.03
N MET A 245 -2.99 17.33 -2.75
CA MET A 245 -1.73 17.62 -2.05
C MET A 245 -0.82 18.55 -2.87
N CYS A 246 -0.68 18.32 -4.18
CA CYS A 246 0.10 19.20 -5.06
C CYS A 246 -0.46 20.62 -5.03
N GLY A 247 -1.78 20.78 -5.09
CA GLY A 247 -2.44 22.10 -4.99
C GLY A 247 -2.08 22.83 -3.69
N VAL A 248 -2.20 22.15 -2.55
CA VAL A 248 -1.88 22.75 -1.23
C VAL A 248 -0.39 23.10 -1.08
N VAL A 249 0.50 22.22 -1.56
CA VAL A 249 1.95 22.44 -1.50
C VAL A 249 2.36 23.60 -2.41
N ARG A 250 1.85 23.66 -3.64
CA ARG A 250 2.18 24.72 -4.60
C ARG A 250 1.65 26.10 -4.19
N ASP A 251 0.52 26.16 -3.50
CA ASP A 251 -0.01 27.40 -2.92
C ASP A 251 0.85 27.92 -1.74
N ARG A 252 1.65 27.05 -1.11
CA ARG A 252 2.54 27.43 -0.01
C ARG A 252 3.83 28.05 -0.56
N ARG A 253 4.22 29.23 -0.05
CA ARG A 253 5.52 29.84 -0.38
C ARG A 253 6.67 28.87 -0.09
N GLY A 254 7.44 28.57 -1.12
CA GLY A 254 8.56 27.64 -1.06
C GLY A 254 8.16 26.16 -1.01
N GLY A 255 6.89 25.82 -1.18
CA GLY A 255 6.47 24.43 -1.39
C GLY A 255 7.07 23.86 -2.68
N VAL A 256 7.32 22.55 -2.69
CA VAL A 256 7.91 21.87 -3.86
C VAL A 256 7.24 20.53 -4.11
N THR A 257 6.82 20.28 -5.34
CA THR A 257 6.28 18.99 -5.76
C THR A 257 7.26 18.23 -6.65
N VAL A 258 7.42 16.94 -6.40
CA VAL A 258 8.45 16.12 -7.04
C VAL A 258 7.83 14.84 -7.60
N TRP A 259 8.17 14.52 -8.85
CA TRP A 259 7.95 13.22 -9.47
C TRP A 259 9.28 12.47 -9.58
N ILE A 260 9.31 11.21 -9.12
CA ILE A 260 10.48 10.33 -9.22
C ILE A 260 10.03 8.98 -9.79
N ASN A 261 10.33 8.71 -11.06
CA ASN A 261 9.99 7.42 -11.65
C ASN A 261 10.86 7.12 -12.87
N ASN A 262 10.92 5.87 -13.30
CA ASN A 262 11.58 5.51 -14.56
C ASN A 262 10.87 6.11 -15.78
N ASP A 263 9.54 6.20 -15.69
CA ASP A 263 8.67 6.77 -16.72
C ASP A 263 8.26 8.22 -16.40
N PRO A 264 7.93 9.04 -17.42
CA PRO A 264 7.41 10.39 -17.20
C PRO A 264 6.08 10.36 -16.41
N PRO A 265 5.71 11.48 -15.77
CA PRO A 265 4.41 11.60 -15.12
C PRO A 265 3.27 11.41 -16.13
N PRO A 266 2.08 10.95 -15.70
CA PRO A 266 0.94 10.77 -16.59
C PRO A 266 0.56 12.07 -17.29
N VAL A 267 0.42 12.01 -18.62
CA VAL A 267 -0.05 13.14 -19.43
C VAL A 267 -1.56 13.24 -19.30
N SER A 268 -2.03 14.14 -18.45
CA SER A 268 -3.47 14.36 -18.24
C SER A 268 -3.75 15.72 -17.63
N LYS A 269 -4.88 16.33 -18.01
CA LYS A 269 -5.25 17.71 -17.65
C LYS A 269 -5.20 18.00 -16.14
N ASP A 270 -5.58 17.04 -15.32
CA ASP A 270 -5.63 17.18 -13.86
C ASP A 270 -4.26 17.03 -13.16
N LEU A 271 -3.22 16.58 -13.87
CA LEU A 271 -1.84 16.44 -13.36
C LEU A 271 -0.81 17.29 -14.12
N GLN A 272 -1.23 18.00 -15.17
CA GLN A 272 -0.35 18.76 -16.06
C GLN A 272 0.52 19.77 -15.29
N ASP A 273 -0.06 20.44 -14.30
CA ASP A 273 0.60 21.45 -13.48
C ASP A 273 0.85 20.93 -12.04
N CYS A 274 1.17 19.65 -11.88
CA CYS A 274 1.44 19.10 -10.55
C CYS A 274 2.92 19.14 -10.16
N TRP A 275 3.88 19.28 -11.07
CA TRP A 275 5.29 18.95 -10.80
C TRP A 275 6.24 20.15 -10.96
N ASP A 276 6.98 20.49 -9.90
CA ASP A 276 8.11 21.44 -9.97
C ASP A 276 9.42 20.77 -10.38
N ILE A 277 9.58 19.49 -10.04
CA ILE A 277 10.75 18.68 -10.33
C ILE A 277 10.31 17.32 -10.88
N VAL A 278 10.83 16.94 -12.03
CA VAL A 278 10.64 15.62 -12.62
C VAL A 278 11.99 14.91 -12.70
N VAL A 279 12.11 13.79 -12.01
CA VAL A 279 13.32 12.95 -11.96
C VAL A 279 13.02 11.67 -12.70
N LYS A 280 13.64 11.49 -13.86
CA LYS A 280 13.58 10.25 -14.61
C LYS A 280 14.69 9.31 -14.17
N GLY A 281 14.34 8.21 -13.51
CA GLY A 281 15.29 7.18 -13.08
C GLY A 281 14.87 6.39 -11.85
N LYS A 282 15.75 5.48 -11.43
CA LYS A 282 15.55 4.61 -10.27
C LYS A 282 15.55 5.42 -8.98
N CYS A 283 14.54 5.20 -8.13
CA CYS A 283 14.43 5.89 -6.84
C CYS A 283 15.59 5.57 -5.89
N ASP A 284 16.15 4.36 -5.94
CA ASP A 284 17.32 4.01 -5.12
C ASP A 284 18.57 4.83 -5.45
N GLU A 285 18.74 5.24 -6.71
CA GLU A 285 19.84 6.13 -7.09
C GLU A 285 19.65 7.54 -6.51
N VAL A 286 18.39 7.99 -6.37
CA VAL A 286 18.08 9.22 -5.62
C VAL A 286 18.44 9.05 -4.15
N ALA A 287 18.06 7.92 -3.53
CA ALA A 287 18.36 7.65 -2.13
C ALA A 287 19.87 7.59 -1.85
N LYS A 288 20.64 6.90 -2.69
CA LYS A 288 22.11 6.85 -2.59
C LYS A 288 22.74 8.24 -2.72
N ARG A 289 22.26 9.05 -3.68
CA ARG A 289 22.75 10.42 -3.89
C ARG A 289 22.33 11.39 -2.78
N ALA A 290 21.22 11.11 -2.09
CA ALA A 290 20.83 11.86 -0.90
C ALA A 290 21.85 11.68 0.24
N ALA A 291 22.57 10.55 0.27
CA ALA A 291 23.64 10.28 1.23
C ALA A 291 23.23 10.60 2.68
N MET A 292 21.99 10.30 3.04
CA MET A 292 21.47 10.48 4.39
C MET A 292 21.99 9.36 5.29
N ARG A 293 22.19 9.65 6.57
CA ARG A 293 22.48 8.62 7.58
C ARG A 293 21.35 7.59 7.57
N LYS A 294 21.66 6.31 7.72
CA LYS A 294 20.63 5.30 7.90
C LYS A 294 20.01 5.46 9.28
N TRP A 295 18.69 5.36 9.38
CA TRP A 295 17.96 5.57 10.63
C TRP A 295 18.36 4.64 11.79
N ASN A 296 18.96 3.49 11.49
CA ASN A 296 19.38 2.48 12.47
C ASN A 296 20.91 2.28 12.55
N ASP A 297 21.68 3.23 12.00
CA ASP A 297 23.13 3.35 12.21
C ASP A 297 23.43 4.31 13.38
#